data_AF-A0A7C5L5R2-F1
#
_entry.id   AF-A0A7C5L5R2-F1
#
_cell.length_a   1.000
_cell.length_b   1.000
_cell.length_c   1.000
_cell.angle_alpha   90.00
_cell.angle_beta   90.00
_cell.angle_gamma   90.00
#
_symmetry.space_group_name_H-M   'P 1'
#
loop_
_entity.id
_entity.type
_entity.pdbx_description
1 polymer ?
#
loop_
_entity_poly.entity_id
_entity_poly.type
_entity_poly.pdbx_seq_one_letter_code
_entity_poly.pdbx_strand_id
1 'polypeptide(L)'
;MSKKKKDLLPKFEMILLLVFLLTIIIWVIPKCGRGSKASNRLAHTPGEVAQPDSMSMNPVAQDTSRHLVTEVQPQFSEHTKLYVTIDGLNVRTKPGLNSSIIDRLPLGEEVFFMDEVSDSTQQINLGDRIANEPWIKIKTPKGRTGWVYGAGVNYYKKKVKVSAKPAEQ
;
A
#
# COMPACT_ATOMS: atom_id res chain seq x y z
N MET A 1 -51.89 22.72 -28.66
CA MET A 1 -52.46 21.89 -27.58
C MET A 1 -51.54 20.68 -27.35
N SER A 2 -50.53 20.81 -26.48
CA SER A 2 -49.55 19.75 -26.22
C SER A 2 -50.16 18.61 -25.41
N LYS A 3 -50.26 17.41 -26.01
CA LYS A 3 -50.66 16.20 -25.30
C LYS A 3 -49.48 15.67 -24.49
N LYS A 4 -49.55 15.87 -23.17
CA LYS A 4 -48.61 15.33 -22.18
C LYS A 4 -48.68 13.80 -22.20
N LYS A 5 -47.61 13.13 -22.64
CA LYS A 5 -47.47 11.68 -22.52
C LYS A 5 -47.26 11.37 -21.05
N LYS A 6 -48.11 10.51 -20.50
CA LYS A 6 -47.95 9.99 -19.14
C LYS A 6 -46.91 8.88 -19.28
N ASP A 7 -45.67 9.15 -18.90
CA ASP A 7 -44.62 8.13 -18.86
C ASP A 7 -45.07 7.03 -17.92
N LEU A 8 -45.52 5.94 -18.53
CA LEU A 8 -46.04 4.76 -17.87
C LEU A 8 -44.83 3.88 -17.49
N LEU A 9 -43.92 4.45 -16.70
CA LEU A 9 -42.90 3.66 -16.00
C LEU A 9 -43.66 2.59 -15.19
N PRO A 10 -43.35 1.30 -15.38
CA PRO A 10 -44.08 0.23 -14.73
C PRO A 10 -43.97 0.44 -13.21
N LYS A 11 -45.12 0.65 -12.56
CA LYS A 11 -45.21 0.96 -11.12
C LYS A 11 -44.41 -0.01 -10.25
N PHE A 12 -44.22 -1.24 -10.72
CA PHE A 12 -43.39 -2.25 -10.08
C PHE A 12 -41.92 -1.82 -9.92
N GLU A 13 -41.33 -1.17 -10.92
CA GLU A 13 -39.94 -0.72 -10.85
C GLU A 13 -39.77 0.41 -9.83
N MET A 14 -40.71 1.36 -9.79
CA MET A 14 -40.73 2.40 -8.76
C MET A 14 -40.98 1.84 -7.35
N ILE A 15 -41.82 0.81 -7.21
CA ILE A 15 -42.03 0.11 -5.93
C ILE A 15 -40.75 -0.65 -5.53
N LEU A 16 -40.09 -1.32 -6.47
CA LEU A 16 -38.86 -2.07 -6.23
C LEU A 16 -37.71 -1.14 -5.80
N LEU A 17 -37.54 0.00 -6.48
CA LEU A 17 -36.55 1.01 -6.14
C LEU A 17 -36.83 1.66 -4.77
N LEU A 18 -38.10 1.90 -4.42
CA LEU A 18 -38.48 2.47 -3.13
C LEU A 18 -38.25 1.49 -1.98
N VAL A 19 -38.61 0.22 -2.15
CA VAL A 19 -38.35 -0.83 -1.15
C VAL A 19 -36.84 -1.01 -0.97
N PHE A 20 -36.08 -1.07 -2.05
CA PHE A 20 -34.61 -1.18 -2.00
C PHE A 20 -33.97 0.00 -1.25
N LEU A 21 -34.38 1.23 -1.54
CA LEU A 21 -33.87 2.43 -0.87
C LEU A 21 -34.17 2.42 0.65
N LEU A 22 -35.37 1.98 1.04
CA LEU A 22 -35.75 1.86 2.46
C LEU A 22 -34.94 0.77 3.19
N THR A 23 -34.62 -0.35 2.54
CA THR A 23 -33.77 -1.39 3.14
C THR A 23 -32.34 -0.90 3.39
N ILE A 24 -31.80 -0.07 2.49
CA ILE A 24 -30.47 0.54 2.65
C ILE A 24 -30.47 1.54 3.80
N ILE A 25 -31.50 2.39 3.92
CA ILE A 25 -31.59 3.39 4.99
C ILE A 25 -31.66 2.73 6.38
N ILE A 26 -32.34 1.59 6.51
CA ILE A 26 -32.43 0.85 7.77
C ILE A 26 -31.08 0.22 8.18
N TRP A 27 -30.24 -0.15 7.21
CA TRP A 27 -28.90 -0.73 7.47
C TRP A 27 -27.78 0.32 7.63
N VAL A 28 -27.99 1.54 7.14
CA VAL A 28 -26.94 2.58 7.09
C VAL A 28 -26.89 3.45 8.35
N ILE A 29 -27.75 3.24 9.37
CA ILE A 29 -27.56 3.91 10.66
C ILE A 29 -26.29 3.36 11.32
N PRO A 30 -25.20 4.13 11.41
CA PRO A 30 -24.06 3.71 12.21
C PRO A 30 -24.48 3.89 13.66
N LYS A 31 -24.52 2.80 14.43
CA LYS A 31 -24.69 2.89 15.89
C LYS A 31 -23.41 3.47 16.51
N CYS A 32 -23.24 4.79 16.40
CA CYS A 32 -22.23 5.52 17.12
C CYS A 32 -22.62 5.59 18.60
N GLY A 33 -22.03 4.69 19.40
CA GLY A 33 -21.90 4.82 20.83
C GLY A 33 -20.94 5.95 21.19
N ARG A 34 -21.40 6.82 22.08
CA ARG A 34 -20.79 8.05 22.58
C ARG A 34 -19.56 7.75 23.47
N GLY A 35 -18.41 8.36 23.20
CA GLY A 35 -17.31 8.38 24.17
C GLY A 35 -15.98 8.93 23.63
N SER A 36 -15.73 10.23 23.83
CA SER A 36 -14.45 10.76 24.34
C SER A 36 -14.51 12.28 24.41
N LYS A 37 -14.49 12.80 25.65
CA LYS A 37 -14.10 14.17 25.96
C LYS A 37 -12.67 14.07 26.48
N ALA A 38 -11.71 14.69 25.81
CA ALA A 38 -10.44 15.08 26.41
C ALA A 38 -9.95 16.35 25.70
N SER A 39 -10.38 17.48 26.27
CA SER A 39 -9.92 18.82 25.88
C SER A 39 -8.55 19.04 26.51
N ASN A 40 -7.52 19.18 25.68
CA ASN A 40 -6.22 19.69 26.09
C ASN A 40 -6.35 21.14 26.57
N ARG A 41 -6.16 21.36 27.88
CA ARG A 41 -5.59 22.60 28.45
C ARG A 41 -5.44 22.44 29.95
N LEU A 42 -4.21 22.44 30.45
CA LEU A 42 -3.89 23.19 31.65
C LEU A 42 -2.43 23.66 31.54
N ALA A 43 -2.27 24.97 31.62
CA ALA A 43 -1.01 25.70 31.59
C ALA A 43 -0.13 25.29 32.77
N HIS A 44 1.19 25.24 32.57
CA HIS A 44 2.16 25.36 33.65
C HIS A 44 3.00 26.63 33.44
N THR A 45 2.96 27.40 34.51
CA THR A 45 3.52 28.72 34.79
C THR A 45 5.05 28.72 34.73
N PRO A 46 5.71 29.83 34.33
CA PRO A 46 7.15 29.99 34.48
C PRO A 46 7.52 30.61 35.83
N GLY A 47 8.51 30.02 36.51
CA GLY A 47 9.25 30.62 37.63
C GLY A 47 9.33 29.75 38.87
N GLU A 48 10.52 29.21 39.18
CA GLU A 48 11.23 29.39 40.45
C GLU A 48 12.52 28.53 40.45
N VAL A 49 13.59 29.11 40.98
CA VAL A 49 15.00 28.73 40.95
C VAL A 49 15.35 27.63 41.97
N ALA A 50 16.21 26.66 41.62
CA ALA A 50 17.36 26.21 42.45
C ALA A 50 18.10 24.99 41.85
N GLN A 51 19.41 25.17 41.62
CA GLN A 51 20.49 24.17 41.49
C GLN A 51 20.83 23.54 42.87
N PRO A 52 21.80 22.59 43.04
CA PRO A 52 22.64 21.83 42.10
C PRO A 52 22.84 20.32 42.49
N ASP A 53 23.80 19.67 41.80
CA ASP A 53 24.62 18.51 42.21
C ASP A 53 24.04 17.09 42.10
N SER A 54 24.57 16.34 41.12
CA SER A 54 25.55 15.28 41.40
C SER A 54 26.05 14.64 40.10
N MET A 55 27.36 14.71 39.90
CA MET A 55 28.09 13.94 38.90
C MET A 55 28.04 12.46 39.30
N SER A 56 27.83 11.56 38.33
CA SER A 56 28.39 10.21 38.45
C SER A 56 28.74 9.67 37.06
N MET A 57 30.05 9.73 36.79
CA MET A 57 30.70 8.95 35.75
C MET A 57 30.62 7.47 36.13
N ASN A 58 30.38 6.60 35.17
CA ASN A 58 30.94 5.25 35.22
C ASN A 58 31.54 4.92 33.84
N PRO A 59 32.86 4.72 33.75
CA PRO A 59 33.50 4.13 32.58
C PRO A 59 33.60 2.62 32.78
N VAL A 60 33.06 1.83 31.87
CA VAL A 60 33.50 0.43 31.72
C VAL A 60 33.62 0.13 30.24
N ALA A 61 34.82 0.37 29.73
CA ALA A 61 35.35 -0.38 28.62
C ALA A 61 35.71 -1.77 29.14
N GLN A 62 35.01 -2.79 28.66
CA GLN A 62 35.56 -4.14 28.62
C GLN A 62 35.44 -4.67 27.20
N ASP A 63 36.59 -4.59 26.54
CA ASP A 63 37.02 -5.44 25.45
C ASP A 63 36.66 -6.90 25.75
N THR A 64 35.86 -7.50 24.89
CA THR A 64 35.94 -8.92 24.59
C THR A 64 35.76 -9.08 23.09
N SER A 65 36.80 -8.74 22.36
CA SER A 65 37.05 -9.26 21.02
C SER A 65 37.25 -10.78 21.09
N ARG A 66 36.18 -11.56 21.04
CA ARG A 66 36.25 -13.00 20.73
C ARG A 66 35.09 -13.45 19.83
N HIS A 67 35.47 -13.76 18.60
CA HIS A 67 34.79 -14.62 17.63
C HIS A 67 33.35 -14.25 17.23
N LEU A 68 33.25 -13.36 16.24
CA LEU A 68 32.24 -13.55 15.19
C LEU A 68 32.88 -14.40 14.09
N VAL A 69 32.86 -15.73 14.25
CA VAL A 69 32.74 -16.57 13.06
C VAL A 69 31.30 -16.37 12.61
N THR A 70 31.08 -15.37 11.76
CA THR A 70 29.84 -15.29 10.99
C THR A 70 29.89 -16.45 10.01
N GLU A 71 29.41 -17.60 10.46
CA GLU A 71 29.00 -18.67 9.57
C GLU A 71 27.93 -18.04 8.65
N VAL A 72 28.31 -17.83 7.39
CA VAL A 72 27.39 -17.38 6.35
C VAL A 72 26.48 -18.56 6.03
N GLN A 73 25.55 -18.86 6.94
CA GLN A 73 24.47 -19.78 6.67
C GLN A 73 23.65 -19.16 5.53
N PRO A 74 23.36 -19.90 4.45
CA PRO A 74 22.52 -19.40 3.38
C PRO A 74 21.18 -18.98 3.99
N GLN A 75 20.97 -17.66 4.08
CA GLN A 75 19.70 -17.08 4.50
C GLN A 75 18.72 -17.36 3.37
N PHE A 76 18.06 -18.51 3.42
CA PHE A 76 16.94 -18.78 2.54
C PHE A 76 15.89 -17.73 2.87
N SER A 77 15.63 -16.83 1.91
CA SER A 77 14.45 -15.99 2.01
C SER A 77 13.24 -16.93 1.92
N GLU A 78 12.47 -17.03 2.99
CA GLU A 78 11.22 -17.81 3.06
C GLU A 78 10.22 -17.45 1.94
N HIS A 79 10.46 -16.34 1.26
CA HIS A 79 9.60 -15.79 0.23
C HIS A 79 10.18 -15.95 -1.16
N THR A 80 9.29 -16.26 -2.11
CA THR A 80 9.65 -16.37 -3.53
C THR A 80 10.04 -15.01 -4.10
N LYS A 81 11.14 -14.96 -4.84
CA LYS A 81 11.62 -13.74 -5.51
C LYS A 81 10.82 -13.43 -6.77
N LEU A 82 10.54 -12.16 -6.98
CA LEU A 82 9.97 -11.58 -8.20
C LEU A 82 10.86 -10.42 -8.67
N TYR A 83 10.85 -10.19 -9.98
CA TYR A 83 11.60 -9.12 -10.64
C TYR A 83 10.65 -8.16 -11.33
N VAL A 84 10.86 -6.87 -11.12
CA VAL A 84 10.08 -5.81 -11.75
C VAL A 84 10.34 -5.78 -13.26
N THR A 85 9.27 -5.76 -14.06
CA THR A 85 9.30 -5.85 -15.53
C THR A 85 9.00 -4.53 -16.24
N ILE A 86 8.54 -3.51 -15.51
CA ILE A 86 8.24 -2.17 -16.03
C ILE A 86 8.93 -1.12 -15.18
N ASP A 87 9.43 -0.05 -15.81
CA ASP A 87 10.08 1.02 -15.06
C ASP A 87 9.05 1.86 -14.29
N GLY A 88 9.39 2.20 -13.05
CA GLY A 88 8.52 3.00 -12.19
C GLY A 88 7.22 2.30 -11.76
N LEU A 89 7.28 1.00 -11.46
CA LEU A 89 6.13 0.22 -10.97
C LEU A 89 5.65 0.76 -9.61
N ASN A 90 4.39 1.18 -9.54
CA ASN A 90 3.81 1.68 -8.30
C ASN A 90 3.47 0.54 -7.32
N VAL A 91 3.94 0.68 -6.08
CA VAL A 91 3.49 -0.12 -4.95
C VAL A 91 2.38 0.64 -4.23
N ARG A 92 1.26 -0.01 -3.98
CA ARG A 92 0.06 0.62 -3.43
C ARG A 92 -0.39 0.00 -2.11
N THR A 93 -1.20 0.75 -1.35
CA THR A 93 -1.73 0.30 -0.05
C THR A 93 -2.73 -0.85 -0.16
N LYS A 94 -3.47 -0.93 -1.27
CA LYS A 94 -4.51 -1.93 -1.55
C LYS A 94 -4.49 -2.31 -3.03
N PRO A 95 -5.09 -3.45 -3.42
CA PRO A 95 -5.36 -3.75 -4.83
C PRO A 95 -6.17 -2.62 -5.47
N GLY A 96 -5.76 -2.19 -6.66
CA GLY A 96 -6.53 -1.27 -7.51
C GLY A 96 -5.82 0.04 -7.85
N LEU A 97 -6.29 0.70 -8.90
CA LEU A 97 -5.75 1.98 -9.37
C LEU A 97 -6.09 3.18 -8.47
N ASN A 98 -7.13 3.06 -7.65
CA ASN A 98 -7.61 4.15 -6.77
C ASN A 98 -6.94 4.15 -5.40
N SER A 99 -6.09 3.18 -5.09
CA SER A 99 -5.38 3.10 -3.80
C SER A 99 -4.12 3.96 -3.81
N SER A 100 -3.76 4.49 -2.63
CA SER A 100 -2.60 5.36 -2.48
C SER A 100 -1.29 4.65 -2.84
N ILE A 101 -0.41 5.36 -3.54
CA ILE A 101 0.94 4.89 -3.88
C ILE A 101 1.85 5.13 -2.68
N ILE A 102 2.58 4.10 -2.25
CA ILE A 102 3.51 4.13 -1.11
C ILE A 102 4.97 3.93 -1.52
N ASP A 103 5.21 3.44 -2.74
CA ASP A 103 6.55 3.31 -3.30
C ASP A 103 6.50 3.24 -4.83
N ARG A 104 7.65 3.42 -5.46
CA ARG A 104 7.85 3.24 -6.89
C ARG A 104 9.14 2.49 -7.16
N LEU A 105 9.03 1.36 -7.85
CA LEU A 105 10.15 0.43 -8.09
C LEU A 105 10.73 0.64 -9.48
N PRO A 106 12.06 0.83 -9.64
CA PRO A 106 12.74 0.75 -10.92
C PRO A 106 12.65 -0.62 -11.59
N LEU A 107 12.85 -0.60 -12.92
CA LEU A 107 12.94 -1.81 -13.73
C LEU A 107 14.02 -2.77 -13.21
N GLY A 108 13.67 -4.06 -13.08
CA GLY A 108 14.59 -5.12 -12.68
C GLY A 108 14.89 -5.21 -11.18
N GLU A 109 14.25 -4.39 -10.33
CA GLU A 109 14.34 -4.52 -8.88
C GLU A 109 13.81 -5.88 -8.41
N GLU A 110 14.48 -6.44 -7.39
CA GLU A 110 14.07 -7.69 -6.74
C GLU A 110 13.09 -7.37 -5.60
N VAL A 111 11.96 -8.08 -5.57
CA VAL A 111 10.99 -8.04 -4.48
C VAL A 111 10.57 -9.44 -4.07
N PHE A 112 9.92 -9.57 -2.92
CA PHE A 112 9.51 -10.85 -2.36
C PHE A 112 8.00 -10.99 -2.42
N PHE A 113 7.51 -12.11 -2.96
CA PHE A 113 6.10 -12.46 -2.98
C PHE A 113 5.62 -12.84 -1.57
N MET A 114 4.48 -12.27 -1.15
CA MET A 114 3.92 -12.46 0.20
C MET A 114 2.73 -13.44 0.21
N ASP A 115 2.67 -14.36 -0.75
CA ASP A 115 1.64 -15.42 -0.85
C ASP A 115 0.19 -14.92 -0.91
N GLU A 116 -0.01 -13.65 -1.26
CA GLU A 116 -1.32 -13.01 -1.38
C GLU A 116 -1.51 -12.41 -2.78
N VAL A 117 -2.65 -12.74 -3.39
CA VAL A 117 -3.09 -12.29 -4.71
C VAL A 117 -4.54 -11.83 -4.59
N SER A 118 -4.95 -10.79 -5.31
CA SER A 118 -6.34 -10.33 -5.28
C SER A 118 -7.30 -11.29 -5.99
N ASP A 119 -8.52 -11.42 -5.49
CA ASP A 119 -9.56 -12.28 -6.06
C ASP A 119 -10.03 -11.87 -7.46
N SER A 120 -9.82 -10.59 -7.82
CA SER A 120 -10.20 -10.04 -9.12
C SER A 120 -9.00 -9.60 -9.93
N THR A 121 -9.17 -9.58 -11.24
CA THR A 121 -8.22 -9.05 -12.21
C THR A 121 -8.63 -7.65 -12.65
N GLN A 122 -7.67 -6.87 -13.14
CA GLN A 122 -7.93 -5.56 -13.69
C GLN A 122 -7.24 -5.42 -15.04
N GLN A 123 -7.98 -4.92 -16.04
CA GLN A 123 -7.41 -4.61 -17.34
C GLN A 123 -6.71 -3.24 -17.29
N ILE A 124 -5.41 -3.20 -17.61
CA ILE A 124 -4.60 -1.98 -17.56
C ILE A 124 -3.74 -1.88 -18.83
N ASN A 125 -3.68 -0.69 -19.41
CA ASN A 125 -2.77 -0.36 -20.51
C ASN A 125 -1.40 0.01 -19.95
N LEU A 126 -0.35 -0.75 -20.31
CA LEU A 126 1.03 -0.56 -19.87
C LEU A 126 1.87 0.27 -20.85
N GLY A 127 1.27 0.75 -21.94
CA GLY A 127 1.91 1.50 -23.01
C GLY A 127 2.18 0.62 -24.24
N ASP A 128 2.94 -0.46 -24.06
CA ASP A 128 3.28 -1.41 -25.13
C ASP A 128 2.18 -2.47 -25.37
N ARG A 129 1.41 -2.78 -24.33
CA ARG A 129 0.33 -3.77 -24.36
C ARG A 129 -0.72 -3.50 -23.29
N ILE A 130 -1.88 -4.10 -23.50
CA ILE A 130 -2.93 -4.20 -22.48
C ILE A 130 -2.80 -5.56 -21.80
N ALA A 131 -2.79 -5.57 -20.48
CA ALA A 131 -2.78 -6.80 -19.68
C ALA A 131 -4.06 -6.89 -18.85
N ASN A 132 -4.47 -8.10 -18.50
CA ASN A 132 -5.53 -8.37 -17.53
C ASN A 132 -4.99 -9.33 -16.47
N GLU A 133 -4.55 -8.78 -15.34
CA GLU A 133 -3.82 -9.50 -14.30
C GLU A 133 -4.36 -9.14 -12.92
N PRO A 134 -4.17 -9.98 -11.90
CA PRO A 134 -4.50 -9.65 -10.53
C PRO A 134 -3.46 -8.71 -9.92
N TRP A 135 -3.72 -8.25 -8.71
CA TRP A 135 -2.75 -7.55 -7.87
C TRP A 135 -2.02 -8.56 -7.00
N ILE A 136 -0.72 -8.35 -6.82
CA ILE A 136 0.17 -9.24 -6.08
C ILE A 136 0.72 -8.47 -4.89
N LYS A 137 0.65 -9.08 -3.70
CA LYS A 137 1.27 -8.50 -2.50
C LYS A 137 2.75 -8.84 -2.47
N ILE A 138 3.57 -7.82 -2.31
CA ILE A 138 5.03 -7.93 -2.28
C ILE A 138 5.61 -7.24 -1.06
N LYS A 139 6.84 -7.63 -0.72
CA LYS A 139 7.73 -6.92 0.21
C LYS A 139 8.98 -6.47 -0.53
N THR A 140 9.31 -5.21 -0.38
CA THR A 140 10.53 -4.60 -0.95
C THR A 140 11.75 -4.98 -0.10
N PRO A 141 12.97 -4.90 -0.65
CA PRO A 141 14.21 -5.09 0.13
C PRO A 141 14.33 -4.12 1.32
N LYS A 142 13.70 -2.96 1.20
CA LYS A 142 13.60 -1.94 2.26
C LYS A 142 12.59 -2.31 3.37
N GLY A 143 11.93 -3.46 3.28
CA GLY A 143 10.97 -3.95 4.25
C GLY A 143 9.54 -3.42 4.12
N ARG A 144 9.26 -2.55 3.13
CA ARG A 144 7.89 -2.07 2.87
C ARG A 144 7.05 -3.14 2.17
N THR A 145 5.83 -3.37 2.66
CA THR A 145 4.86 -4.29 2.07
C THR A 145 3.73 -3.53 1.38
N GLY A 146 3.33 -3.98 0.19
CA GLY A 146 2.20 -3.39 -0.52
C GLY A 146 1.81 -4.20 -1.75
N TRP A 147 0.92 -3.64 -2.56
CA TRP A 147 0.33 -4.29 -3.73
C TRP A 147 0.88 -3.72 -5.03
N VAL A 148 1.28 -4.59 -5.94
CA VAL A 148 1.71 -4.25 -7.30
C VAL A 148 0.81 -4.92 -8.32
N TYR A 149 0.70 -4.34 -9.51
CA TYR A 149 -0.04 -4.95 -10.60
C TYR A 149 0.73 -6.15 -11.17
N GLY A 150 0.07 -7.30 -11.31
CA GLY A 150 0.73 -8.59 -11.60
C GLY A 150 1.56 -8.59 -12.88
N ALA A 151 1.12 -7.89 -13.93
CA ALA A 151 1.88 -7.76 -15.18
C ALA A 151 3.25 -7.07 -15.02
N GLY A 152 3.41 -6.29 -13.94
CA GLY A 152 4.61 -5.53 -13.61
C GLY A 152 5.71 -6.35 -12.92
N VAL A 153 5.47 -7.62 -12.60
CA VAL A 153 6.45 -8.50 -11.95
C VAL A 153 6.55 -9.86 -12.66
N ASN A 154 7.68 -10.54 -12.50
CA ASN A 154 7.90 -11.88 -13.06
C ASN A 154 8.87 -12.69 -12.20
N TYR A 155 8.71 -14.01 -12.16
CA TYR A 155 9.66 -14.91 -11.47
C TYR A 155 11.07 -14.89 -12.07
N TYR A 156 11.21 -14.49 -13.33
CA TYR A 156 12.49 -14.43 -14.03
C TYR A 156 12.89 -13.00 -14.38
N LYS A 157 14.15 -12.69 -14.12
CA LYS A 157 14.75 -11.40 -14.49
C LYS A 157 14.89 -11.31 -16.01
N LYS A 158 14.16 -10.39 -16.64
CA LYS A 158 14.26 -10.14 -18.08
C LYS A 158 15.53 -9.36 -18.40
N LYS A 159 16.23 -9.74 -19.47
CA LYS A 159 17.35 -8.95 -20.02
C LYS A 159 16.78 -7.81 -20.85
N VAL A 160 17.01 -6.57 -20.40
CA VAL A 160 16.59 -5.38 -21.14
C VAL A 160 17.67 -5.04 -22.15
N LYS A 161 17.34 -5.07 -23.45
CA LYS A 161 18.21 -4.46 -24.46
C LYS A 161 17.97 -2.97 -24.39
N VAL A 162 18.90 -2.21 -23.81
CA VAL A 162 18.89 -0.75 -23.90
C VAL A 162 19.20 -0.41 -25.34
N SER A 163 18.16 -0.24 -26.16
CA SER A 163 18.29 0.34 -27.50
C SER A 163 18.75 1.78 -27.30
N ALA A 164 20.06 2.01 -27.43
CA ALA A 164 20.64 3.34 -27.45
C ALA A 164 19.92 4.17 -28.51
N LYS A 165 19.21 5.22 -28.07
CA LYS A 165 18.67 6.24 -28.97
C LYS A 165 19.86 6.84 -29.74
N PRO A 166 19.85 6.92 -31.08
CA PRO A 166 20.91 7.63 -31.79
C PRO A 166 20.91 9.08 -31.30
N ALA A 167 22.10 9.60 -30.98
CA ALA A 167 22.26 11.04 -30.76
C ALA A 167 21.85 11.75 -32.05
N GLU A 168 20.79 12.56 -31.96
CA GLU A 168 20.39 13.45 -33.05
C GLU A 168 21.51 14.51 -33.19
N GLN A 169 22.16 14.52 -34.36
CA GLN A 169 23.12 15.55 -34.77
C GLN A 169 22.37 16.71 -35.43
#